data_AF-A0A354W7U0-F1
#
_entry.id   AF-A0A354W7U0-F1
#
_cell.length_a   1.000
_cell.length_b   1.000
_cell.length_c   1.000
_cell.angle_alpha   90.00
_cell.angle_beta   90.00
_cell.angle_gamma   90.00
#
_symmetry.space_group_name_H-M   'P 1'
#
loop_
_entity.id
_entity.type
_entity.pdbx_description
1 polymer ?
#
loop_
_entity_poly.entity_id
_entity_poly.type
_entity_poly.pdbx_seq_one_letter_code
_entity_poly.pdbx_strand_id
1 'polypeptide(L)'
;MEFAVDSISYELGTVLALLVVLVGLVLLTKSLARDYVSKYGGGARKHAQRKNSRTLLDTIDVREDVFFGVATDYALVKIPKRTGGSRQLQIPNAELKRLQRKLLVYLTAKLGHRVNRSVHSYKKYRSIKTNATVHLGAAVVIKLDIVNFFPKVTLKQCRQVLKLLNLTKPVEDRLVALLTTPGGLPQGAPTSPLLSNLVLRALDKSVWYYCWSRGHRYSRYADDITISLPIDDRQAVHRAISFVNHALKRAGFKLNRRRGKFHILRRHQAQRICGVTINSGKTTISRQKRRELRAIRYRLENNMEASISEIQLEGYEAYVRMVSGVSVKAFS
;
A
#
# COMPACT_ATOMS: atom_id res chain seq x y z
N MET A 1 -28.13 46.92 8.88
CA MET A 1 -27.72 45.55 8.47
C MET A 1 -26.61 45.58 7.41
N GLU A 2 -26.50 46.63 6.59
CA GLU A 2 -25.41 46.80 5.60
C GLU A 2 -24.01 47.02 6.23
N PHE A 3 -23.88 47.80 7.30
CA PHE A 3 -22.58 48.08 7.94
C PHE A 3 -21.82 46.84 8.47
N ALA A 4 -22.53 45.75 8.80
CA ALA A 4 -21.92 44.51 9.32
C ALA A 4 -21.40 43.60 8.20
N VAL A 5 -21.88 43.76 6.95
CA VAL A 5 -21.45 42.95 5.80
C VAL A 5 -20.14 43.48 5.23
N ASP A 6 -19.95 44.81 5.25
CA ASP A 6 -18.72 45.46 4.79
C ASP A 6 -17.54 45.22 5.74
N SER A 7 -17.78 45.22 7.06
CA SER A 7 -16.72 44.94 8.05
C SER A 7 -16.21 43.50 7.94
N ILE A 8 -17.12 42.52 7.78
CA ILE A 8 -16.77 41.10 7.59
C ILE A 8 -16.01 40.89 6.29
N SER A 9 -16.38 41.59 5.22
CA SER A 9 -15.70 41.50 3.92
C SER A 9 -14.28 42.07 3.97
N TYR A 10 -14.07 43.17 4.70
CA TYR A 10 -12.74 43.75 4.97
C TYR A 10 -11.86 42.82 5.82
N GLU A 11 -12.41 42.21 6.87
CA GLU A 11 -11.69 41.23 7.70
C GLU A 11 -11.31 39.97 6.90
N LEU A 12 -12.20 39.45 6.05
CA LEU A 12 -11.89 38.32 5.17
C LEU A 12 -10.79 38.67 4.14
N GLY A 13 -10.83 39.87 3.57
CA GLY A 13 -9.81 40.36 2.64
C GLY A 13 -8.43 40.48 3.28
N THR A 14 -8.35 41.01 4.50
CA THR A 14 -7.10 41.15 5.25
C THR A 14 -6.52 39.79 5.67
N VAL A 15 -7.36 38.86 6.14
CA VAL A 15 -6.93 37.49 6.47
C VAL A 15 -6.41 36.76 5.23
N LEU A 16 -7.06 36.90 4.07
CA LEU A 16 -6.61 36.29 2.82
C LEU A 16 -5.27 36.89 2.35
N ALA A 17 -5.11 38.21 2.44
CA ALA A 17 -3.86 38.88 2.09
C ALA A 17 -2.70 38.42 3.00
N LEU A 18 -2.93 38.31 4.30
CA LEU A 18 -1.95 37.79 5.26
C LEU A 18 -1.55 36.34 4.93
N LEU A 19 -2.52 35.47 4.60
CA LEU A 19 -2.27 34.10 4.18
C LEU A 19 -1.41 34.02 2.90
N VAL A 20 -1.67 34.86 1.91
CA VAL A 20 -0.88 34.92 0.67
C VAL A 20 0.56 35.36 0.95
N VAL A 21 0.75 36.38 1.79
CA VAL A 21 2.08 36.85 2.20
C VAL A 21 2.84 35.76 2.96
N LEU A 22 2.18 35.05 3.88
CA LEU A 22 2.79 33.96 4.65
C LEU A 22 3.21 32.79 3.75
N VAL A 23 2.36 32.41 2.80
CA VAL A 23 2.69 31.40 1.77
C VAL A 23 3.87 31.89 0.91
N GLY A 24 3.87 33.16 0.50
CA GLY A 24 4.96 33.79 -0.26
C GLY A 24 6.29 33.74 0.49
N LEU A 25 6.33 34.13 1.77
CA LEU A 25 7.53 34.08 2.61
C LEU A 25 8.06 32.64 2.78
N VAL A 26 7.16 31.67 2.99
CA VAL A 26 7.54 30.25 3.11
C VAL A 26 8.09 29.70 1.80
N LEU A 27 7.60 30.16 0.65
CA LEU A 27 8.11 29.77 -0.66
C LEU A 27 9.47 30.42 -0.94
N LEU A 28 9.63 31.70 -0.63
CA LEU A 28 10.88 32.46 -0.79
C LEU A 28 12.00 31.88 0.08
N THR A 29 11.74 31.64 1.36
CA THR A 29 12.71 31.01 2.27
C THR A 29 13.11 29.61 1.81
N LYS A 30 12.16 28.80 1.29
CA LYS A 30 12.47 27.51 0.66
C LYS A 30 13.27 27.62 -0.63
N SER A 31 13.18 28.75 -1.35
CA SER A 31 13.97 29.02 -2.54
C SER A 31 15.40 29.42 -2.17
N LEU A 32 15.55 30.41 -1.29
CA LEU A 32 16.85 30.88 -0.79
C LEU A 32 17.65 29.77 -0.11
N ALA A 33 17.00 28.93 0.70
CA ALA A 33 17.64 27.77 1.30
C ALA A 33 18.08 26.73 0.24
N ARG A 34 17.32 26.59 -0.85
CA ARG A 34 17.68 25.73 -1.98
C ARG A 34 18.92 26.27 -2.71
N ASP A 35 18.97 27.57 -2.95
CA ASP A 35 20.08 28.23 -3.64
C ASP A 35 21.36 28.23 -2.79
N TYR A 36 21.25 28.46 -1.49
CA TYR A 36 22.38 28.37 -0.56
C TYR A 36 22.96 26.95 -0.50
N VAL A 37 22.10 25.92 -0.35
CA VAL A 37 22.53 24.51 -0.36
C VAL A 37 23.09 24.10 -1.72
N SER A 38 22.54 24.62 -2.82
CA SER A 38 23.06 24.41 -4.17
C SER A 38 24.48 24.97 -4.33
N LYS A 39 24.72 26.19 -3.83
CA LYS A 39 25.96 26.93 -4.01
C LYS A 39 27.07 26.50 -3.03
N TYR A 40 26.73 26.09 -1.82
CA TYR A 40 27.71 25.80 -0.74
C TYR A 40 27.58 24.41 -0.10
N GLY A 41 26.52 23.65 -0.38
CA GLY A 41 26.25 22.36 0.30
C GLY A 41 26.91 21.12 -0.32
N GLY A 42 27.63 21.27 -1.44
CA GLY A 42 28.15 20.15 -2.23
C GLY A 42 29.11 19.23 -1.49
N GLY A 43 30.06 19.79 -0.72
CA GLY A 43 31.06 19.02 0.05
C GLY A 43 30.43 18.22 1.20
N ALA A 44 29.64 18.88 2.05
CA ALA A 44 28.93 18.25 3.16
C ALA A 44 27.97 17.16 2.68
N ARG A 45 27.27 17.39 1.56
CA ARG A 45 26.37 16.39 0.96
C ARG A 45 27.12 15.16 0.47
N LYS A 46 28.24 15.33 -0.25
CA LYS A 46 29.08 14.22 -0.71
C LYS A 46 29.63 13.40 0.47
N HIS A 47 30.06 14.07 1.54
CA HIS A 47 30.51 13.41 2.76
C HIS A 47 29.38 12.58 3.41
N ALA A 48 28.19 13.17 3.59
CA ALA A 48 27.03 12.47 4.12
C ALA A 48 26.62 11.27 3.27
N GLN A 49 26.69 11.38 1.94
CA GLN A 49 26.40 10.29 1.02
C GLN A 49 27.38 9.12 1.19
N ARG A 50 28.68 9.39 1.30
CA ARG A 50 29.70 8.36 1.56
C ARG A 50 29.45 7.66 2.90
N LYS A 51 29.17 8.45 3.95
CA LYS A 51 28.83 7.92 5.28
C LYS A 51 27.58 7.03 5.24
N ASN A 52 26.51 7.46 4.57
CA ASN A 52 25.28 6.69 4.43
C ASN A 52 25.48 5.40 3.62
N SER A 53 26.27 5.44 2.55
CA SER A 53 26.61 4.27 1.75
C SER A 53 27.38 3.23 2.57
N ARG A 54 28.40 3.67 3.33
CA ARG A 54 29.15 2.79 4.24
C ARG A 54 28.23 2.21 5.32
N THR A 55 27.42 3.06 5.95
CA THR A 55 26.43 2.62 6.97
C THR A 55 25.48 1.57 6.41
N LEU A 56 25.03 1.70 5.16
CA LEU A 56 24.18 0.68 4.52
C LEU A 56 24.89 -0.67 4.48
N LEU A 57 26.12 -0.73 3.95
CA LEU A 57 26.90 -1.96 3.79
C LEU A 57 27.22 -2.60 5.15
N ASP A 58 27.64 -1.78 6.12
CA ASP A 58 27.92 -2.23 7.49
C ASP A 58 26.65 -2.78 8.17
N THR A 59 25.50 -2.09 8.03
CA THR A 59 24.24 -2.52 8.66
C THR A 59 23.70 -3.81 8.08
N ILE A 60 23.86 -4.03 6.77
CA ILE A 60 23.46 -5.30 6.14
C ILE A 60 24.51 -6.39 6.30
N ASP A 61 25.69 -6.06 6.83
CA ASP A 61 26.82 -6.98 7.00
C ASP A 61 27.18 -7.66 5.66
N VAL A 62 27.54 -6.85 4.66
CA VAL A 62 27.93 -7.32 3.33
C VAL A 62 29.12 -6.50 2.84
N ARG A 63 30.20 -7.19 2.45
CA ARG A 63 31.38 -6.56 1.84
C ARG A 63 31.01 -5.87 0.52
N GLU A 64 31.72 -4.80 0.20
CA GLU A 64 31.43 -3.98 -0.97
C GLU A 64 31.54 -4.77 -2.29
N ASP A 65 32.59 -5.58 -2.44
CA ASP A 65 32.81 -6.45 -3.59
C ASP A 65 31.64 -7.43 -3.79
N VAL A 66 31.14 -8.03 -2.71
CA VAL A 66 29.96 -8.90 -2.75
C VAL A 66 28.71 -8.12 -3.17
N PHE A 67 28.46 -6.95 -2.56
CA PHE A 67 27.30 -6.12 -2.88
C PHE A 67 27.25 -5.74 -4.37
N PHE A 68 28.39 -5.38 -4.95
CA PHE A 68 28.51 -5.07 -6.38
C PHE A 68 28.60 -6.30 -7.28
N GLY A 69 29.01 -7.46 -6.75
CA GLY A 69 29.19 -8.72 -7.49
C GLY A 69 27.94 -9.60 -7.62
N VAL A 70 26.96 -9.53 -6.69
CA VAL A 70 25.75 -10.40 -6.74
C VAL A 70 25.01 -10.30 -8.08
N ALA A 71 24.77 -11.42 -8.76
CA ALA A 71 24.03 -11.39 -10.02
C ALA A 71 22.55 -10.96 -9.81
N THR A 72 22.01 -10.17 -10.74
CA THR A 72 20.64 -9.61 -10.65
C THR A 72 19.62 -10.45 -11.43
N ASP A 73 19.72 -11.78 -11.30
CA ASP A 73 18.94 -12.72 -12.11
C ASP A 73 17.60 -13.08 -11.46
N TYR A 74 16.57 -13.19 -12.30
CA TYR A 74 15.24 -13.61 -11.91
C TYR A 74 14.76 -14.76 -12.80
N ALA A 75 14.40 -15.88 -12.18
CA ALA A 75 13.74 -16.98 -12.85
C ALA A 75 12.25 -16.64 -13.07
N LEU A 76 11.75 -16.90 -14.27
CA LEU A 76 10.33 -16.76 -14.60
C LEU A 76 9.58 -18.04 -14.24
N VAL A 77 8.61 -17.93 -13.33
CA VAL A 77 7.76 -19.05 -12.92
C VAL A 77 6.30 -18.72 -13.21
N LYS A 78 5.60 -19.61 -13.92
CA LYS A 78 4.15 -19.47 -14.17
C LYS A 78 3.37 -20.17 -13.07
N ILE A 79 2.47 -19.45 -12.41
CA ILE A 79 1.55 -19.99 -11.39
C ILE A 79 0.11 -19.78 -11.87
N PRO A 80 -0.79 -20.77 -11.71
CA PRO A 80 -2.21 -20.59 -12.04
C PRO A 80 -2.86 -19.54 -11.14
N LYS A 81 -3.71 -18.69 -11.73
CA LYS A 81 -4.58 -17.79 -10.97
C LYS A 81 -5.84 -18.53 -10.54
N ARG A 82 -6.34 -18.21 -9.35
CA ARG A 82 -7.62 -18.74 -8.84
C ARG A 82 -8.82 -18.45 -9.76
N THR A 83 -8.75 -17.38 -10.55
CA THR A 83 -9.81 -16.95 -11.47
C THR A 83 -9.56 -17.41 -12.92
N GLY A 84 -8.65 -18.37 -13.13
CA GLY A 84 -8.19 -18.78 -14.46
C GLY A 84 -7.06 -17.92 -15.02
N GLY A 85 -6.30 -18.50 -15.95
CA GLY A 85 -5.08 -17.92 -16.53
C GLY A 85 -3.84 -18.10 -15.63
N SER A 86 -2.71 -17.52 -16.05
CA SER A 86 -1.44 -17.62 -15.32
C SER A 86 -0.96 -16.26 -14.80
N ARG A 87 -0.16 -16.32 -13.73
CA ARG A 87 0.64 -15.21 -13.20
C ARG A 87 2.11 -15.59 -13.40
N GLN A 88 2.84 -14.75 -14.12
CA GLN A 88 4.29 -14.85 -14.17
C GLN A 88 4.88 -14.20 -12.91
N LEU A 89 5.61 -14.99 -12.15
CA LEU A 89 6.45 -14.52 -11.05
C LEU A 89 7.89 -14.41 -11.55
N GLN A 90 8.60 -13.45 -10.96
CA GLN A 90 10.04 -13.25 -11.13
C GLN A 90 10.68 -13.58 -9.78
N ILE A 91 11.25 -14.78 -9.68
CA ILE A 91 11.85 -15.29 -8.46
C ILE A 91 13.35 -15.00 -8.48
N PRO A 92 13.88 -14.20 -7.54
CA PRO A 92 15.32 -13.98 -7.45
C PRO A 92 16.04 -15.29 -7.13
N ASN A 93 17.26 -15.46 -7.66
CA ASN A 93 18.13 -16.56 -7.26
C ASN A 93 18.43 -16.52 -5.75
N ALA A 94 18.97 -17.62 -5.19
CA ALA A 94 19.14 -17.76 -3.75
C ALA A 94 20.01 -16.65 -3.12
N GLU A 95 21.09 -16.26 -3.80
CA GLU A 95 22.01 -15.22 -3.35
C GLU A 95 21.36 -13.84 -3.34
N LEU A 96 20.73 -13.45 -4.46
CA LEU A 96 20.00 -12.18 -4.58
C LEU A 96 18.88 -12.12 -3.54
N LYS A 97 18.13 -13.21 -3.36
CA LYS A 97 17.06 -13.28 -2.37
C LYS A 97 17.58 -13.09 -0.94
N ARG A 98 18.75 -13.64 -0.60
CA ARG A 98 19.42 -13.46 0.70
C ARG A 98 19.79 -12.00 0.91
N LEU A 99 20.43 -11.37 -0.08
CA LEU A 99 20.79 -9.95 -0.03
C LEU A 99 19.54 -9.05 0.07
N GLN A 100 18.50 -9.32 -0.71
CA GLN A 100 17.23 -8.59 -0.67
C GLN A 100 16.52 -8.69 0.68
N ARG A 101 16.64 -9.81 1.41
CA ARG A 101 16.11 -9.92 2.79
C ARG A 101 16.86 -9.01 3.77
N LYS A 102 18.19 -8.99 3.69
CA LYS A 102 19.01 -8.05 4.49
C LYS A 102 18.65 -6.59 4.16
N LEU A 103 18.52 -6.27 2.88
CA LEU A 103 18.08 -4.94 2.41
C LEU A 103 16.65 -4.61 2.85
N LEU A 104 15.72 -5.57 2.88
CA LEU A 104 14.36 -5.34 3.37
C LEU A 104 14.35 -4.84 4.81
N VAL A 105 15.16 -5.45 5.69
CA VAL A 105 15.29 -5.03 7.10
C VAL A 105 15.80 -3.59 7.17
N TYR A 106 16.89 -3.30 6.48
CA TYR A 106 17.47 -1.95 6.41
C TYR A 106 16.47 -0.91 5.88
N LEU A 107 15.82 -1.19 4.74
CA LEU A 107 14.86 -0.30 4.11
C LEU A 107 13.62 -0.09 4.99
N THR A 108 13.18 -1.12 5.70
CA THR A 108 12.06 -1.00 6.65
C THR A 108 12.42 -0.06 7.79
N ALA A 109 13.63 -0.19 8.36
CA ALA A 109 14.10 0.69 9.43
C ALA A 109 14.22 2.15 8.96
N LYS A 110 14.81 2.39 7.78
CA LYS A 110 15.06 3.75 7.27
C LYS A 110 13.85 4.42 6.64
N LEU A 111 12.98 3.67 5.97
CA LEU A 111 11.89 4.22 5.15
C LEU A 111 10.50 3.76 5.58
N GLY A 112 10.37 2.70 6.38
CA GLY A 112 9.07 2.09 6.73
C GLY A 112 8.10 3.07 7.39
N HIS A 113 8.60 4.02 8.20
CA HIS A 113 7.81 5.08 8.83
C HIS A 113 7.14 6.02 7.81
N ARG A 114 7.63 6.05 6.56
CA ARG A 114 7.06 6.89 5.48
C ARG A 114 5.83 6.26 4.83
N VAL A 115 5.63 4.95 4.95
CA VAL A 115 4.44 4.28 4.41
C VAL A 115 3.19 4.85 5.09
N ASN A 116 2.17 5.19 4.30
CA ASN A 116 0.95 5.79 4.84
C ASN A 116 0.27 4.85 5.86
N ARG A 117 -0.36 5.44 6.89
CA ARG A 117 -1.09 4.72 7.96
C ARG A 117 -2.35 4.00 7.43
N SER A 118 -2.94 4.48 6.34
CA SER A 118 -4.09 3.85 5.68
C SER A 118 -3.74 2.57 4.89
N VAL A 119 -2.45 2.23 4.78
CA VAL A 119 -1.99 1.01 4.12
C VAL A 119 -1.91 -0.12 5.13
N HIS A 120 -2.49 -1.27 4.78
CA HIS A 120 -2.55 -2.46 5.64
C HIS A 120 -1.77 -3.66 5.10
N SER A 121 -1.37 -3.65 3.82
CA SER A 121 -0.56 -4.73 3.24
C SER A 121 0.91 -4.61 3.64
N TYR A 122 1.54 -5.77 3.87
CA TYR A 122 3.00 -5.90 4.05
C TYR A 122 3.56 -5.10 5.24
N LYS A 123 2.75 -4.88 6.28
CA LYS A 123 3.16 -4.16 7.48
C LYS A 123 2.97 -5.05 8.70
N LYS A 124 3.93 -4.97 9.63
CA LYS A 124 3.79 -5.60 10.94
C LYS A 124 2.53 -5.06 11.63
N TYR A 125 1.82 -5.95 12.32
CA TYR A 125 0.58 -5.63 13.05
C TYR A 125 -0.58 -5.10 12.19
N ARG A 126 -0.53 -5.30 10.87
CA ARG A 126 -1.67 -5.08 9.97
C ARG A 126 -2.05 -6.40 9.31
N SER A 127 -3.33 -6.54 9.04
CA SER A 127 -3.94 -7.75 8.48
C SER A 127 -5.17 -7.40 7.65
N ILE A 128 -5.69 -8.37 6.92
CA ILE A 128 -6.98 -8.28 6.22
C ILE A 128 -8.14 -7.93 7.17
N LYS A 129 -8.08 -8.36 8.45
CA LYS A 129 -9.06 -7.95 9.47
C LYS A 129 -8.94 -6.46 9.77
N THR A 130 -7.74 -5.97 10.09
CA THR A 130 -7.55 -4.54 10.40
C THR A 130 -7.95 -3.67 9.20
N ASN A 131 -7.73 -4.14 7.98
CA ASN A 131 -8.14 -3.46 6.75
C ASN A 131 -9.67 -3.35 6.66
N ALA A 132 -10.38 -4.46 6.86
CA ALA A 132 -11.85 -4.48 6.85
C ALA A 132 -12.46 -3.68 8.01
N THR A 133 -11.82 -3.68 9.18
CA THR A 133 -12.28 -2.99 10.39
C THR A 133 -12.46 -1.48 10.18
N VAL A 134 -11.62 -0.85 9.33
CA VAL A 134 -11.75 0.56 8.96
C VAL A 134 -13.15 0.89 8.44
N HIS A 135 -13.81 -0.06 7.77
CA HIS A 135 -15.03 0.17 7.00
C HIS A 135 -16.30 -0.32 7.71
N LEU A 136 -16.23 -0.75 8.98
CA LEU A 136 -17.40 -1.22 9.73
C LEU A 136 -18.52 -0.15 9.78
N GLY A 137 -19.77 -0.59 9.61
CA GLY A 137 -20.96 0.27 9.65
C GLY A 137 -21.23 1.10 8.39
N ALA A 138 -20.40 0.96 7.34
CA ALA A 138 -20.55 1.70 6.10
C ALA A 138 -21.90 1.45 5.39
N ALA A 139 -22.49 2.49 4.83
CA ALA A 139 -23.63 2.34 3.92
C ALA A 139 -23.20 1.80 2.56
N VAL A 140 -22.06 2.30 2.06
CA VAL A 140 -21.48 1.89 0.76
C VAL A 140 -20.00 1.59 0.93
N VAL A 141 -19.54 0.52 0.28
CA VAL A 141 -18.13 0.15 0.17
C VAL A 141 -17.75 0.10 -1.31
N ILE A 142 -16.83 0.96 -1.71
CA ILE A 142 -16.26 1.05 -3.05
C ILE A 142 -14.93 0.30 -3.02
N LYS A 143 -14.79 -0.71 -3.88
CA LYS A 143 -13.56 -1.48 -4.04
C LYS A 143 -13.03 -1.30 -5.45
N LEU A 144 -11.77 -0.89 -5.52
CA LEU A 144 -11.05 -0.53 -6.72
C LEU A 144 -9.74 -1.31 -6.75
N ASP A 145 -9.26 -1.67 -7.93
CA ASP A 145 -8.03 -2.45 -8.11
C ASP A 145 -7.12 -1.75 -9.13
N ILE A 146 -5.81 -1.90 -8.98
CA ILE A 146 -4.82 -1.33 -9.90
C ILE A 146 -4.40 -2.37 -10.94
N VAL A 147 -4.49 -2.02 -12.22
CA VAL A 147 -4.11 -2.93 -13.31
C VAL A 147 -2.61 -3.25 -13.25
N ASN A 148 -2.27 -4.54 -13.18
CA ASN A 148 -0.90 -5.07 -13.24
C ASN A 148 0.07 -4.30 -12.33
N PHE A 149 -0.31 -4.11 -11.06
CA PHE A 149 0.32 -3.18 -10.14
C PHE A 149 1.86 -3.25 -10.09
N PHE A 150 2.44 -4.40 -9.76
CA PHE A 150 3.90 -4.54 -9.59
C PHE A 150 4.71 -4.18 -10.85
N PRO A 151 4.42 -4.75 -12.03
CA PRO A 151 5.07 -4.33 -13.29
C PRO A 151 4.86 -2.85 -13.64
N LYS A 152 3.78 -2.23 -13.15
CA LYS A 152 3.53 -0.79 -13.37
C LYS A 152 4.26 0.12 -12.39
N VAL A 153 4.89 -0.43 -11.34
CA VAL A 153 5.83 0.33 -10.51
C VAL A 153 7.17 0.41 -11.24
N THR A 154 7.48 1.59 -11.75
CA THR A 154 8.65 1.83 -12.61
C THR A 154 9.96 1.95 -11.83
N LEU A 155 11.09 1.74 -12.52
CA LEU A 155 12.43 2.00 -12.00
C LEU A 155 12.59 3.44 -11.53
N LYS A 156 12.05 4.39 -12.30
CA LYS A 156 12.11 5.82 -11.98
C LYS A 156 11.44 6.11 -10.64
N GLN A 157 10.26 5.53 -10.39
CA GLN A 157 9.56 5.67 -9.11
C GLN A 157 10.32 5.01 -7.96
N CYS A 158 10.85 3.80 -8.17
CA CYS A 158 11.67 3.12 -7.15
C CYS A 158 12.91 3.94 -6.79
N ARG A 159 13.62 4.47 -7.80
CA ARG A 159 14.77 5.34 -7.62
C ARG A 159 14.42 6.62 -6.87
N GLN A 160 13.27 7.25 -7.16
CA GLN A 160 12.80 8.42 -6.41
C GLN A 160 12.59 8.13 -4.92
N VAL A 161 12.09 6.93 -4.58
CA VAL A 161 11.98 6.48 -3.18
C VAL A 161 13.37 6.26 -2.57
N LEU A 162 14.26 5.55 -3.28
CA LEU A 162 15.59 5.20 -2.78
C LEU A 162 16.52 6.41 -2.61
N LYS A 163 16.32 7.48 -3.41
CA LYS A 163 17.01 8.77 -3.23
C LYS A 163 16.85 9.38 -1.85
N LEU A 164 15.78 9.02 -1.12
CA LEU A 164 15.57 9.46 0.27
C LEU A 164 16.62 8.90 1.24
N LEU A 165 17.35 7.86 0.86
CA LEU A 165 18.48 7.32 1.64
C LEU A 165 19.73 8.20 1.52
N ASN A 166 19.77 9.13 0.55
CA ASN A 166 20.89 10.01 0.28
C ASN A 166 22.22 9.24 0.22
N LEU A 167 22.31 8.29 -0.71
CA LEU A 167 23.48 7.43 -0.96
C LEU A 167 24.35 8.03 -2.07
N THR A 168 25.58 7.52 -2.21
CA THR A 168 26.42 7.78 -3.39
C THR A 168 25.76 7.22 -4.64
N LYS A 169 26.02 7.84 -5.81
CA LYS A 169 25.42 7.43 -7.08
C LYS A 169 25.66 5.95 -7.44
N PRO A 170 26.89 5.39 -7.28
CA PRO A 170 27.13 3.97 -7.59
C PRO A 170 26.31 3.02 -6.71
N VAL A 171 26.20 3.31 -5.41
CA VAL A 171 25.42 2.49 -4.47
C VAL A 171 23.92 2.63 -4.75
N GLU A 172 23.43 3.83 -5.06
CA GLU A 172 22.04 4.04 -5.48
C GLU A 172 21.71 3.23 -6.75
N ASP A 173 22.56 3.32 -7.77
CA ASP A 173 22.37 2.59 -9.04
C ASP A 173 22.33 1.08 -8.82
N ARG A 174 23.29 0.59 -8.04
CA ARG A 174 23.36 -0.82 -7.69
C ARG A 174 22.15 -1.27 -6.88
N LEU A 175 21.72 -0.46 -5.92
CA LEU A 175 20.52 -0.76 -5.13
C LEU A 175 19.26 -0.79 -5.99
N VAL A 176 19.13 0.08 -7.00
CA VAL A 176 18.02 0.00 -7.96
C VAL A 176 18.09 -1.31 -8.76
N ALA A 177 19.26 -1.69 -9.28
CA ALA A 177 19.45 -2.91 -10.05
C ALA A 177 19.12 -4.18 -9.23
N LEU A 178 19.55 -4.22 -7.96
CA LEU A 178 19.27 -5.33 -7.06
C LEU A 178 17.78 -5.49 -6.73
N LEU A 179 16.97 -4.44 -6.83
CA LEU A 179 15.58 -4.42 -6.33
C LEU A 179 14.52 -4.34 -7.43
N THR A 180 14.93 -4.17 -8.69
CA THR A 180 14.01 -3.95 -9.81
C THR A 180 14.43 -4.77 -11.04
N THR A 181 13.54 -4.86 -12.03
CA THR A 181 13.82 -5.46 -13.35
C THR A 181 13.39 -4.48 -14.44
N PRO A 182 13.86 -4.59 -15.69
CA PRO A 182 13.41 -3.70 -16.77
C PRO A 182 11.87 -3.60 -16.91
N GLY A 183 11.14 -4.67 -16.54
CA GLY A 183 9.68 -4.72 -16.52
C GLY A 183 8.99 -4.14 -15.27
N GLY A 184 9.72 -3.48 -14.37
CA GLY A 184 9.21 -2.92 -13.11
C GLY A 184 9.57 -3.75 -11.88
N LEU A 185 8.76 -3.65 -10.81
CA LEU A 185 9.01 -4.42 -9.60
C LEU A 185 8.74 -5.92 -9.82
N PRO A 186 9.69 -6.80 -9.52
CA PRO A 186 9.52 -8.23 -9.68
C PRO A 186 8.53 -8.80 -8.66
N GLN A 187 7.58 -9.60 -9.15
CA GLN A 187 6.66 -10.35 -8.31
C GLN A 187 7.36 -11.61 -7.78
N GLY A 188 7.93 -11.51 -6.59
CA GLY A 188 8.70 -12.60 -5.95
C GLY A 188 9.89 -12.10 -5.13
N ALA A 189 10.36 -10.88 -5.38
CA ALA A 189 11.40 -10.26 -4.56
C ALA A 189 10.87 -9.86 -3.17
N PRO A 190 11.62 -10.13 -2.08
CA PRO A 190 11.24 -9.75 -0.72
C PRO A 190 11.01 -8.24 -0.53
N THR A 191 11.68 -7.39 -1.30
CA THR A 191 11.64 -5.92 -1.17
C THR A 191 10.52 -5.24 -1.95
N SER A 192 10.04 -5.85 -3.03
CA SER A 192 8.95 -5.31 -3.88
C SER A 192 7.72 -4.86 -3.08
N PRO A 193 7.23 -5.61 -2.07
CA PRO A 193 6.08 -5.20 -1.29
C PRO A 193 6.26 -3.86 -0.56
N LEU A 194 7.41 -3.64 0.09
CA LEU A 194 7.72 -2.37 0.77
C LEU A 194 7.87 -1.23 -0.24
N LEU A 195 8.62 -1.45 -1.33
CA LEU A 195 8.85 -0.43 -2.36
C LEU A 195 7.54 0.01 -3.02
N SER A 196 6.67 -0.94 -3.35
CA SER A 196 5.36 -0.64 -3.95
C SER A 196 4.50 0.26 -3.04
N ASN A 197 4.54 0.02 -1.73
CA ASN A 197 3.86 0.85 -0.74
C ASN A 197 4.46 2.26 -0.61
N LEU A 198 5.79 2.38 -0.66
CA LEU A 198 6.48 3.67 -0.61
C LEU A 198 6.23 4.51 -1.86
N VAL A 199 6.17 3.88 -3.04
CA VAL A 199 5.85 4.55 -4.31
C VAL A 199 4.44 5.16 -4.28
N LEU A 200 3.46 4.43 -3.74
CA LEU A 200 2.09 4.92 -3.64
C LEU A 200 1.84 5.92 -2.50
N ARG A 201 2.84 6.24 -1.67
CA ARG A 201 2.67 7.11 -0.49
C ARG A 201 1.96 8.43 -0.79
N ALA A 202 2.34 9.10 -1.88
CA ALA A 202 1.74 10.39 -2.25
C ALA A 202 0.28 10.23 -2.68
N LEU A 203 -0.03 9.17 -3.43
CA LEU A 203 -1.40 8.81 -3.79
C LEU A 203 -2.23 8.51 -2.54
N ASP A 204 -1.72 7.67 -1.64
CA ASP A 204 -2.41 7.29 -0.41
C ASP A 204 -2.73 8.50 0.45
N LYS A 205 -1.77 9.42 0.57
CA LYS A 205 -1.94 10.68 1.31
C LYS A 205 -3.08 11.50 0.69
N SER A 206 -3.06 11.69 -0.62
CA SER A 206 -4.08 12.45 -1.36
C SER A 206 -5.49 11.84 -1.19
N VAL A 207 -5.64 10.54 -1.42
CA VAL A 207 -6.93 9.84 -1.31
C VAL A 207 -7.43 9.82 0.14
N TRP A 208 -6.52 9.65 1.11
CA TRP A 208 -6.88 9.69 2.52
C TRP A 208 -7.45 11.07 2.92
N TYR A 209 -6.78 12.18 2.56
CA TYR A 209 -7.29 13.52 2.86
C TYR A 209 -8.62 13.82 2.16
N TYR A 210 -8.77 13.40 0.90
CA TYR A 210 -10.03 13.52 0.18
C TYR A 210 -11.18 12.83 0.91
N CYS A 211 -10.93 11.61 1.41
CA CYS A 211 -11.94 10.84 2.12
C CYS A 211 -12.24 11.44 3.50
N TRP A 212 -11.19 11.76 4.27
CA TRP A 212 -11.30 12.31 5.62
C TRP A 212 -12.10 13.61 5.64
N SER A 213 -11.82 14.54 4.72
CA SER A 213 -12.55 15.82 4.59
C SER A 213 -14.04 15.68 4.24
N ARG A 214 -14.52 14.48 3.91
CA ARG A 214 -15.92 14.20 3.53
C ARG A 214 -16.59 13.17 4.45
N GLY A 215 -15.95 12.84 5.58
CA GLY A 215 -16.44 11.78 6.48
C GLY A 215 -16.41 10.38 5.86
N HIS A 216 -15.69 10.19 4.75
CA HIS A 216 -15.47 8.87 4.15
C HIS A 216 -14.23 8.23 4.78
N ARG A 217 -14.09 6.91 4.61
CA ARG A 217 -12.92 6.17 5.12
C ARG A 217 -12.19 5.51 3.96
N TYR A 218 -10.86 5.49 4.06
CA TYR A 218 -9.97 4.94 3.04
C TYR A 218 -8.97 3.98 3.65
N SER A 219 -8.78 2.85 2.97
CA SER A 219 -7.66 1.96 3.20
C SER A 219 -7.14 1.37 1.89
N ARG A 220 -5.89 0.89 1.91
CA ARG A 220 -5.30 0.15 0.79
C ARG A 220 -4.63 -1.13 1.26
N TYR A 221 -4.87 -2.21 0.52
CA TYR A 221 -4.21 -3.50 0.70
C TYR A 221 -3.57 -3.92 -0.63
N ALA A 222 -2.27 -3.69 -0.76
CA ALA A 222 -1.51 -3.86 -2.00
C ALA A 222 -2.13 -3.02 -3.14
N ASP A 223 -2.65 -3.67 -4.17
CA ASP A 223 -3.35 -3.09 -5.32
C ASP A 223 -4.85 -2.83 -5.06
N ASP A 224 -5.44 -3.43 -4.02
CA ASP A 224 -6.83 -3.21 -3.64
C ASP A 224 -6.99 -1.89 -2.85
N ILE A 225 -7.70 -0.93 -3.43
CA ILE A 225 -8.14 0.31 -2.80
C ILE A 225 -9.57 0.14 -2.30
N THR A 226 -9.83 0.48 -1.04
CA THR A 226 -11.18 0.48 -0.47
C THR A 226 -11.54 1.86 0.06
N ILE A 227 -12.70 2.36 -0.34
CA ILE A 227 -13.33 3.56 0.22
C ILE A 227 -14.69 3.16 0.78
N SER A 228 -15.08 3.70 1.93
CA SER A 228 -16.43 3.52 2.45
C SER A 228 -17.10 4.83 2.81
N LEU A 229 -18.40 4.92 2.53
CA LEU A 229 -19.23 6.08 2.81
C LEU A 229 -20.24 5.73 3.91
N PRO A 230 -20.54 6.68 4.82
CA PRO A 230 -21.53 6.47 5.87
C PRO A 230 -22.98 6.52 5.35
N ILE A 231 -23.21 7.18 4.21
CA ILE A 231 -24.51 7.38 3.57
C ILE A 231 -24.43 6.89 2.11
N ASP A 232 -25.50 6.28 1.59
CA ASP A 232 -25.60 5.89 0.19
C ASP A 232 -26.01 7.08 -0.69
N ASP A 233 -25.02 7.90 -1.03
CA ASP A 233 -25.16 9.01 -1.98
C ASP A 233 -24.46 8.65 -3.30
N ARG A 234 -25.27 8.53 -4.37
CA ARG A 234 -24.80 8.23 -5.73
C ARG A 234 -23.77 9.23 -6.24
N GLN A 235 -23.94 10.53 -5.97
CA GLN A 235 -22.99 11.54 -6.42
C GLN A 235 -21.69 11.46 -5.63
N ALA A 236 -21.74 11.25 -4.31
CA ALA A 236 -20.55 11.04 -3.50
C ALA A 236 -19.75 9.81 -3.96
N VAL A 237 -20.43 8.71 -4.27
CA VAL A 237 -19.81 7.51 -4.85
C VAL A 237 -19.09 7.83 -6.16
N HIS A 238 -19.75 8.53 -7.09
CA HIS A 238 -19.15 8.92 -8.36
C HIS A 238 -17.92 9.83 -8.17
N ARG A 239 -18.02 10.84 -7.30
CA ARG A 239 -16.90 11.74 -6.96
C ARG A 239 -15.72 10.97 -6.38
N ALA A 240 -15.95 10.01 -5.49
CA ALA A 240 -14.89 9.21 -4.88
C ALA A 240 -14.14 8.35 -5.90
N ILE A 241 -14.89 7.66 -6.78
CA ILE A 241 -14.30 6.86 -7.87
C ILE A 241 -13.51 7.75 -8.84
N SER A 242 -14.09 8.89 -9.21
CA SER A 242 -13.43 9.86 -10.10
C SER A 242 -12.14 10.37 -9.48
N PHE A 243 -12.14 10.74 -8.21
CA PHE A 243 -10.96 11.22 -7.50
C PHE A 243 -9.84 10.17 -7.49
N VAL A 244 -10.14 8.92 -7.13
CA VAL A 244 -9.15 7.83 -7.15
C VAL A 244 -8.62 7.60 -8.55
N ASN A 245 -9.47 7.62 -9.58
CA ASN A 245 -9.04 7.45 -10.96
C ASN A 245 -8.05 8.55 -11.40
N HIS A 246 -8.32 9.82 -11.05
CA HIS A 246 -7.41 10.92 -11.33
C HIS A 246 -6.10 10.80 -10.53
N ALA A 247 -6.18 10.43 -9.25
CA ALA A 247 -5.00 10.21 -8.41
C ALA A 247 -4.11 9.08 -8.97
N LEU A 248 -4.71 7.97 -9.41
CA LEU A 248 -4.00 6.87 -10.07
C LEU A 248 -3.33 7.32 -11.36
N LYS A 249 -4.05 8.03 -12.25
CA LYS A 249 -3.49 8.55 -13.50
C LYS A 249 -2.28 9.46 -13.24
N ARG A 250 -2.38 10.38 -12.29
CA ARG A 250 -1.27 11.27 -11.89
C ARG A 250 -0.05 10.49 -11.36
N ALA A 251 -0.29 9.36 -10.71
CA ALA A 251 0.76 8.48 -10.22
C ALA A 251 1.28 7.48 -11.27
N GLY A 252 0.78 7.52 -12.52
CA GLY A 252 1.20 6.62 -13.60
C GLY A 252 0.51 5.25 -13.60
N PHE A 253 -0.58 5.08 -12.85
CA PHE A 253 -1.34 3.84 -12.75
C PHE A 253 -2.69 3.93 -13.44
N LYS A 254 -3.28 2.77 -13.75
CA LYS A 254 -4.62 2.65 -14.34
C LYS A 254 -5.56 1.91 -13.39
N LEU A 255 -6.75 2.46 -13.23
CA LEU A 255 -7.84 1.80 -12.51
C LEU A 255 -8.34 0.58 -13.30
N ASN A 256 -8.51 -0.55 -12.63
CA ASN A 256 -9.04 -1.76 -13.22
C ASN A 256 -10.57 -1.70 -13.27
N ARG A 257 -11.12 -1.64 -14.49
CA ARG A 257 -12.57 -1.62 -14.74
C ARG A 257 -13.16 -2.99 -15.10
N ARG A 258 -12.35 -4.06 -15.09
CA ARG A 258 -12.84 -5.41 -15.41
C ARG A 258 -13.84 -5.87 -14.34
N ARG A 259 -14.85 -6.63 -14.77
CA ARG A 259 -15.81 -7.28 -13.87
C ARG A 259 -15.06 -8.10 -12.81
N GLY A 260 -15.46 -7.96 -11.55
CA GLY A 260 -14.79 -8.65 -10.44
C GLY A 260 -13.61 -7.89 -9.82
N LYS A 261 -13.12 -6.81 -10.46
CA LYS A 261 -12.04 -5.94 -9.96
C LYS A 261 -12.49 -4.53 -9.60
N PHE A 262 -13.76 -4.22 -9.88
CA PHE A 262 -14.43 -2.97 -9.54
C PHE A 262 -15.77 -3.33 -8.90
N HIS A 263 -16.02 -2.85 -7.67
CA HIS A 263 -17.27 -3.12 -6.95
C HIS A 263 -17.77 -1.91 -6.19
N ILE A 264 -19.09 -1.74 -6.16
CA ILE A 264 -19.81 -0.80 -5.30
C ILE A 264 -20.80 -1.65 -4.50
N LEU A 265 -20.53 -1.86 -3.22
CA LEU A 265 -21.28 -2.77 -2.34
C LEU A 265 -22.12 -1.98 -1.35
N ARG A 266 -23.45 -2.13 -1.42
CA ARG A 266 -24.42 -1.47 -0.53
C ARG A 266 -24.77 -2.36 0.67
N ARG A 267 -25.45 -1.80 1.68
CA ARG A 267 -25.82 -2.53 2.92
C ARG A 267 -26.58 -3.83 2.69
N HIS A 268 -27.49 -3.88 1.71
CA HIS A 268 -28.27 -5.07 1.38
C HIS A 268 -27.43 -6.16 0.68
N GLN A 269 -26.21 -5.84 0.23
CA GLN A 269 -25.27 -6.78 -0.39
C GLN A 269 -24.21 -7.21 0.62
N ALA A 270 -23.62 -8.39 0.42
CA ALA A 270 -22.48 -8.81 1.24
C ALA A 270 -21.24 -7.92 0.99
N GLN A 271 -21.00 -6.96 1.90
CA GLN A 271 -19.85 -6.08 1.90
C GLN A 271 -18.61 -6.86 2.35
N ARG A 272 -17.80 -7.30 1.37
CA ARG A 272 -16.62 -8.13 1.60
C ARG A 272 -15.33 -7.42 1.20
N ILE A 273 -14.43 -7.23 2.16
CA ILE A 273 -13.10 -6.61 1.98
C ILE A 273 -12.04 -7.67 2.27
N CYS A 274 -11.20 -7.99 1.29
CA CYS A 274 -10.16 -9.04 1.40
C CYS A 274 -10.67 -10.37 2.00
N GLY A 275 -11.91 -10.78 1.66
CA GLY A 275 -12.53 -12.01 2.18
C GLY A 275 -13.25 -11.88 3.54
N VAL A 276 -13.15 -10.74 4.21
CA VAL A 276 -13.82 -10.43 5.48
C VAL A 276 -15.15 -9.72 5.21
N THR A 277 -16.23 -10.22 5.81
CA THR A 277 -17.58 -9.64 5.74
C THR A 277 -17.79 -8.65 6.90
N ILE A 278 -18.41 -7.50 6.64
CA ILE A 278 -18.51 -6.40 7.62
C ILE A 278 -19.94 -5.89 7.90
N ASN A 279 -20.96 -6.45 7.23
CA ASN A 279 -22.35 -5.96 7.31
C ASN A 279 -22.92 -5.92 8.73
N SER A 280 -22.54 -6.85 9.60
CA SER A 280 -23.09 -7.00 10.96
C SER A 280 -22.54 -5.98 11.98
N GLY A 281 -21.75 -4.99 11.53
CA GLY A 281 -21.03 -4.09 12.42
C GLY A 281 -19.80 -4.72 13.09
N LYS A 282 -19.53 -6.00 12.85
CA LYS A 282 -18.34 -6.74 13.31
C LYS A 282 -17.67 -7.43 12.12
N THR A 283 -16.38 -7.75 12.24
CA THR A 283 -15.66 -8.53 11.22
C THR A 283 -16.03 -10.01 11.33
N THR A 284 -16.49 -10.60 10.22
CA THR A 284 -16.90 -12.00 10.16
C THR A 284 -16.44 -12.65 8.86
N ILE A 285 -16.60 -13.97 8.75
CA ILE A 285 -16.45 -14.68 7.46
C ILE A 285 -17.81 -14.94 6.80
N SER A 286 -17.81 -15.17 5.49
CA SER A 286 -19.06 -15.38 4.74
C SER A 286 -19.82 -16.63 5.24
N ARG A 287 -21.16 -16.59 5.19
CA ARG A 287 -22.01 -17.75 5.54
C ARG A 287 -21.64 -18.98 4.71
N GLN A 288 -21.37 -18.80 3.42
CA GLN A 288 -20.92 -19.86 2.53
C GLN A 288 -19.62 -20.50 3.01
N LYS A 289 -18.59 -19.69 3.35
CA LYS A 289 -17.32 -20.22 3.83
C LYS A 289 -17.46 -20.91 5.19
N ARG A 290 -18.33 -20.41 6.09
CA ARG A 290 -18.65 -21.11 7.35
C ARG A 290 -19.27 -22.48 7.09
N ARG A 291 -20.25 -22.56 6.19
CA ARG A 291 -20.89 -23.84 5.83
C ARG A 291 -19.90 -24.82 5.22
N GLU A 292 -19.05 -24.35 4.32
CA GLU A 292 -17.99 -25.13 3.69
C GLU A 292 -17.02 -25.71 4.73
N LEU A 293 -16.50 -24.89 5.64
CA LEU A 293 -15.56 -25.34 6.68
C LEU A 293 -16.20 -26.34 7.66
N ARG A 294 -17.48 -26.16 8.01
CA ARG A 294 -18.20 -27.13 8.84
C ARG A 294 -18.38 -28.47 8.13
N ALA A 295 -18.73 -28.46 6.85
CA ALA A 295 -18.87 -29.68 6.07
C ALA A 295 -17.53 -30.43 5.93
N ILE A 296 -16.44 -29.70 5.68
CA ILE A 296 -15.08 -30.26 5.64
C ILE A 296 -14.74 -30.92 6.97
N ARG A 297 -14.96 -30.22 8.09
CA ARG A 297 -14.69 -30.77 9.42
C ARG A 297 -15.48 -32.04 9.69
N TYR A 298 -16.80 -32.01 9.46
CA TYR A 298 -17.65 -33.18 9.65
C TYR A 298 -17.12 -34.38 8.85
N ARG A 299 -16.71 -34.17 7.60
CA ARG A 299 -16.14 -35.23 6.76
C ARG A 299 -14.85 -35.80 7.35
N LEU A 300 -13.92 -34.94 7.79
CA LEU A 300 -12.68 -35.38 8.43
C LEU A 300 -12.93 -36.15 9.74
N GLU A 301 -13.81 -35.65 10.61
CA GLU A 301 -14.16 -36.30 11.89
C GLU A 301 -14.84 -37.67 11.69
N ASN A 302 -15.51 -37.88 10.55
CA ASN A 302 -16.17 -39.15 10.20
C ASN A 302 -15.34 -40.00 9.20
N ASN A 303 -14.04 -39.75 9.06
CA ASN A 303 -13.15 -40.47 8.14
C ASN A 303 -13.62 -40.50 6.67
N MET A 304 -14.32 -39.46 6.24
CA MET A 304 -14.77 -39.27 4.85
C MET A 304 -13.79 -38.40 4.08
N GLU A 305 -13.66 -38.63 2.78
CA GLU A 305 -12.81 -37.83 1.88
C GLU A 305 -13.17 -36.34 1.94
N ALA A 306 -12.23 -35.45 2.26
CA ALA A 306 -12.45 -34.01 2.35
C ALA A 306 -11.68 -33.23 1.28
N SER A 307 -12.16 -32.04 0.92
CA SER A 307 -11.56 -31.21 -0.13
C SER A 307 -10.24 -30.55 0.26
N ILE A 308 -9.88 -30.58 1.54
CA ILE A 308 -8.63 -30.06 2.09
C ILE A 308 -8.14 -30.98 3.21
N SER A 309 -6.84 -30.93 3.49
CA SER A 309 -6.24 -31.69 4.60
C SER A 309 -6.59 -31.08 5.96
N GLU A 310 -6.36 -31.85 7.02
CA GLU A 310 -6.55 -31.41 8.41
C GLU A 310 -5.71 -30.17 8.75
N ILE A 311 -4.42 -30.16 8.37
CA ILE A 311 -3.53 -29.01 8.53
C ILE A 311 -4.07 -27.76 7.81
N GLN A 312 -4.66 -27.94 6.62
CA GLN A 312 -5.28 -26.84 5.89
C GLN A 312 -6.54 -26.34 6.61
N LEU A 313 -7.35 -27.24 7.17
CA LEU A 313 -8.52 -26.89 7.98
C LEU A 313 -8.10 -26.09 9.22
N GLU A 314 -7.10 -26.54 9.98
CA GLU A 314 -6.55 -25.82 11.13
C GLU A 314 -6.12 -24.39 10.76
N GLY A 315 -5.46 -24.22 9.60
CA GLY A 315 -5.10 -22.91 9.07
C GLY A 315 -6.33 -22.02 8.81
N TYR A 316 -7.41 -22.58 8.25
CA TYR A 316 -8.67 -21.86 8.10
C TYR A 316 -9.32 -21.52 9.43
N GLU A 317 -9.22 -22.39 10.43
CA GLU A 317 -9.76 -22.15 11.77
C GLU A 317 -9.02 -21.03 12.49
N ALA A 318 -7.69 -20.99 12.40
CA ALA A 318 -6.88 -19.89 12.87
C ALA A 318 -7.26 -18.58 12.17
N TYR A 319 -7.50 -18.61 10.85
CA TYR A 319 -8.01 -17.47 10.10
C TYR A 319 -9.39 -17.01 10.60
N VAL A 320 -10.33 -17.94 10.84
CA VAL A 320 -11.66 -17.61 11.36
C VAL A 320 -11.59 -16.99 12.75
N ARG A 321 -10.75 -17.55 13.63
CA ARG A 321 -10.50 -17.03 14.98
C ARG A 321 -9.92 -15.62 14.91
N MET A 322 -8.93 -15.40 14.05
CA MET A 322 -8.37 -14.07 13.82
C MET A 322 -9.47 -13.09 13.41
N VAL A 323 -10.28 -13.40 12.38
CA VAL A 323 -11.29 -12.48 11.81
C VAL A 323 -12.45 -12.25 12.76
N SER A 324 -13.06 -13.30 13.29
CA SER A 324 -14.34 -13.23 13.99
C SER A 324 -14.19 -13.15 15.51
N GLY A 325 -13.01 -13.46 16.05
CA GLY A 325 -12.80 -13.60 17.49
C GLY A 325 -13.44 -14.86 18.09
N VAL A 326 -14.00 -15.74 17.24
CA VAL A 326 -14.78 -16.91 17.63
C VAL A 326 -14.24 -18.14 16.90
N SER A 327 -14.24 -19.30 17.57
CA SER A 327 -13.85 -20.59 16.97
C SER A 327 -14.88 -21.06 15.95
N VAL A 328 -14.47 -21.83 14.94
CA VAL A 328 -15.41 -22.49 14.01
C VAL A 328 -16.41 -23.39 14.76
N LYS A 329 -15.98 -24.00 15.90
CA LYS A 329 -16.84 -24.79 16.82
C LYS A 329 -18.02 -24.00 17.37
N ALA A 330 -17.85 -22.70 17.63
CA ALA A 330 -18.86 -21.87 18.28
C ALA A 330 -19.87 -21.22 17.30
N PHE A 331 -19.85 -21.63 16.03
CA PHE A 331 -20.92 -21.31 15.06
C PHE A 331 -21.92 -22.46 14.90
N SER A 332 -21.92 -23.42 15.83
CA SER A 332 -22.91 -24.49 15.99
C SER A 332 -24.26 -23.89 16.34
#